data_AF-A0A2Y9QU45-F1
#
_entry.id   AF-A0A2Y9QU45-F1
#
_cell.length_a   1.000
_cell.length_b   1.000
_cell.length_c   1.000
_cell.angle_alpha   90.00
_cell.angle_beta   90.00
_cell.angle_gamma   90.00
#
_symmetry.space_group_name_H-M   'P 1'
#
loop_
_entity.id
_entity.type
_entity.pdbx_description
1 polymer ?
#
loop_
_entity_poly.entity_id
_entity_poly.type
_entity_poly.pdbx_seq_one_letter_code
_entity_poly.pdbx_strand_id
1 'polypeptide(L)'
;MEPMYPLAGPQMNSRLPSRIVPFYFPPSKCALWNQTPIGEFTYLCLNYYRNPKLVVTEKTIRLACRHAKQDKKNLPCFLLGSLTVDEDEEGVTLTVDRFDPGREVPECLERTPTASLPGDFLIPCKVDTRGLCSREMIVHNADDFISAFKVLQHHVCSKDSLDCGKLLSLRAHITSRESLDNMDFDFHWAAVTLANTFKCTPVKPIPIIPTALARNLSSNLSISQVQGTYKYGGFLE
;
A
#
# COMPACT_ATOMS: atom_id res chain seq x y z
N MET A 1 25.91 51.29 53.95
CA MET A 1 27.16 50.99 54.67
C MET A 1 26.68 50.43 56.00
N GLU A 2 26.63 49.13 56.29
CA GLU A 2 27.42 47.91 56.00
C GLU A 2 26.43 46.69 55.87
N PRO A 3 26.81 45.39 55.89
CA PRO A 3 27.66 44.64 54.94
C PRO A 3 27.10 43.20 54.61
N MET A 4 27.89 42.40 53.87
CA MET A 4 27.99 40.91 53.86
C MET A 4 26.91 40.00 53.21
N TYR A 5 27.33 39.32 52.13
CA TYR A 5 26.89 37.96 51.69
C TYR A 5 27.46 36.87 52.65
N PRO A 6 27.14 35.54 52.60
CA PRO A 6 26.41 34.70 51.62
C PRO A 6 25.48 33.58 52.24
N LEU A 7 24.75 32.77 51.44
CA LEU A 7 24.83 31.28 51.39
C LEU A 7 23.66 30.59 50.62
N ALA A 8 24.07 29.60 49.81
CA ALA A 8 23.43 28.31 49.51
C ALA A 8 22.10 28.23 48.72
N GLY A 9 22.17 27.55 47.56
CA GLY A 9 21.04 26.93 46.87
C GLY A 9 20.44 25.75 47.66
N PRO A 10 19.48 24.98 47.11
CA PRO A 10 19.55 24.40 45.76
C PRO A 10 18.24 24.56 44.96
N GLN A 11 18.28 24.40 43.62
CA GLN A 11 17.30 23.54 42.94
C GLN A 11 17.59 23.33 41.46
N MET A 12 17.74 22.04 41.15
CA MET A 12 17.32 21.31 39.95
C MET A 12 17.62 21.92 38.57
N ASN A 13 18.60 21.28 37.93
CA ASN A 13 18.73 21.20 36.47
C ASN A 13 17.41 20.73 35.83
N SER A 14 16.55 21.64 35.39
CA SER A 14 15.54 21.34 34.39
C SER A 14 16.21 21.40 33.01
N ARG A 15 16.58 20.22 32.49
CA ARG A 15 16.95 20.08 31.08
C ARG A 15 15.75 20.53 30.25
N LEU A 16 15.86 21.69 29.60
CA LEU A 16 14.89 22.14 28.62
C LEU A 16 14.77 21.08 27.51
N PRO A 17 13.55 20.69 27.08
CA PRO A 17 13.40 19.82 25.94
C PRO A 17 13.91 20.56 24.70
N SER A 18 14.85 19.96 23.97
CA SER A 18 15.31 20.44 22.68
C SER A 18 14.12 20.47 21.73
N ARG A 19 13.47 21.63 21.66
CA ARG A 19 12.40 21.92 20.71
C ARG A 19 13.03 21.84 19.32
N ILE A 20 12.77 20.75 18.60
CA ILE A 20 13.08 20.67 17.17
C ILE A 20 12.24 21.76 16.52
N VAL A 21 12.86 22.91 16.28
CA VAL A 21 12.27 23.97 15.47
C VAL A 21 12.28 23.42 14.04
N PRO A 22 11.11 23.28 13.38
CA PRO A 22 11.10 22.88 11.98
C PRO A 22 11.92 23.89 11.19
N PHE A 23 12.83 23.41 10.35
CA PHE A 23 13.48 24.28 9.37
C PHE A 23 12.39 24.80 8.44
N TYR A 24 12.06 26.07 8.57
CA TYR A 24 11.23 26.77 7.59
C TYR A 24 12.18 27.49 6.66
N PHE A 25 12.23 27.05 5.40
CA PHE A 25 12.85 27.84 4.35
C PHE A 25 12.12 29.20 4.28
N PRO A 26 12.84 30.32 4.18
CA PRO A 26 12.20 31.61 3.99
C PRO A 26 11.32 31.52 2.74
N PRO A 27 10.08 32.04 2.77
CA PRO A 27 9.19 32.00 1.61
C PRO A 27 9.81 32.81 0.46
N SER A 28 10.57 32.14 -0.40
CA SER A 28 11.15 32.76 -1.58
C SER A 28 10.06 32.88 -2.65
N LYS A 29 9.76 34.11 -3.06
CA LYS A 29 8.87 34.40 -4.21
C LYS A 29 9.52 34.06 -5.57
N CYS A 30 10.75 33.54 -5.56
CA CYS A 30 11.51 33.17 -6.74
C CYS A 30 11.50 31.65 -6.89
N ALA A 31 11.24 31.16 -8.11
CA ALA A 31 11.36 29.74 -8.41
C ALA A 31 12.81 29.27 -8.19
N LEU A 32 12.99 28.16 -7.49
CA LEU A 32 14.32 27.58 -7.18
C LEU A 32 15.00 26.98 -8.43
N TRP A 33 14.25 26.80 -9.52
CA TRP A 33 14.74 26.32 -10.81
C TRP A 33 13.90 26.87 -11.96
N ASN A 34 14.36 26.66 -13.19
CA ASN A 34 13.61 27.04 -14.39
C ASN A 34 12.45 26.05 -14.66
N GLN A 35 11.21 26.53 -14.55
CA GLN A 35 9.99 25.75 -14.75
C GLN A 35 9.53 25.67 -16.22
N THR A 36 10.29 26.24 -17.15
CA THR A 36 9.92 26.24 -18.58
C THR A 36 9.86 24.79 -19.10
N PRO A 37 8.71 24.34 -19.64
CA PRO A 37 8.58 22.99 -20.18
C PRO A 37 9.49 22.81 -21.40
N ILE A 38 10.15 21.66 -21.48
CA ILE A 38 10.98 21.29 -22.64
C ILE A 38 10.31 20.26 -23.56
N GLY A 39 9.08 19.87 -23.26
CA GLY A 39 8.31 18.89 -24.01
C GLY A 39 6.88 18.75 -23.46
N GLU A 40 6.15 17.78 -24.01
CA GLU A 40 4.78 17.47 -23.59
C GLU A 40 4.74 16.88 -22.18
N PHE A 41 3.61 17.09 -21.50
CA PHE A 41 3.37 16.52 -20.18
C PHE A 41 2.83 15.09 -20.27
N THR A 42 3.06 14.31 -19.22
CA THR A 42 2.52 12.96 -19.06
C THR A 42 1.72 12.89 -17.76
N TYR A 43 0.65 12.10 -17.75
CA TYR A 43 -0.09 11.80 -16.53
C TYR A 43 0.36 10.46 -15.95
N LEU A 44 0.53 10.42 -14.63
CA LEU A 44 0.79 9.19 -13.89
C LEU A 44 -0.43 8.85 -13.03
N CYS A 45 -0.96 7.66 -13.25
CA CYS A 45 -1.99 7.04 -12.42
C CYS A 45 -1.90 5.52 -12.57
N LEU A 46 -2.19 4.78 -11.51
CA LEU A 46 -2.04 3.32 -11.47
C LEU A 46 -2.96 2.61 -12.49
N ASN A 47 -4.06 3.24 -12.87
CA ASN A 47 -5.02 2.74 -13.86
C ASN A 47 -5.14 3.67 -15.08
N TYR A 48 -4.07 4.39 -15.44
CA TYR A 48 -4.13 5.39 -16.51
C TYR A 48 -4.40 4.76 -17.89
N TYR A 49 -3.61 3.77 -18.29
CA TYR A 49 -3.76 3.11 -19.60
C TYR A 49 -4.68 1.89 -19.52
N ARG A 50 -4.56 1.08 -18.47
CA ARG A 50 -5.37 -0.13 -18.26
C ARG A 50 -5.83 -0.26 -16.82
N ASN A 51 -7.00 -0.88 -16.66
CA ASN A 51 -7.49 -1.27 -15.34
C ASN A 51 -6.61 -2.40 -14.75
N PRO A 52 -6.46 -2.47 -13.41
CA PRO A 52 -5.78 -3.59 -12.76
C PRO A 52 -6.39 -4.93 -13.16
N LYS A 53 -5.53 -5.88 -13.55
CA LYS A 53 -5.93 -7.23 -13.91
C LYS A 53 -5.80 -8.16 -12.72
N LEU A 54 -6.76 -9.06 -12.54
CA LEU A 54 -6.74 -10.09 -11.50
C LEU A 54 -6.65 -11.47 -12.13
N VAL A 55 -5.66 -12.25 -11.72
CA VAL A 55 -5.47 -13.65 -12.12
C VAL A 55 -5.53 -14.51 -10.87
N VAL A 56 -6.49 -15.43 -10.80
CA VAL A 56 -6.69 -16.28 -9.61
C VAL A 56 -6.51 -17.73 -10.02
N THR A 57 -5.73 -18.49 -9.25
CA THR A 57 -5.62 -19.93 -9.49
C THR A 57 -6.87 -20.65 -8.98
N GLU A 58 -7.38 -21.58 -9.77
CA GLU A 58 -8.55 -22.37 -9.41
C GLU A 58 -8.34 -23.13 -8.09
N LYS A 59 -7.12 -23.65 -7.86
CA LYS A 59 -6.73 -24.34 -6.63
C LYS A 59 -7.00 -23.50 -5.38
N THR A 60 -6.69 -22.20 -5.43
CA THR A 60 -6.93 -21.27 -4.32
C THR A 60 -8.41 -21.15 -3.99
N ILE A 61 -9.26 -21.00 -5.00
CA ILE A 61 -10.72 -20.92 -4.84
C ILE A 61 -11.26 -22.22 -4.24
N ARG A 62 -10.86 -23.38 -4.78
CA ARG A 62 -11.28 -24.69 -4.28
C ARG A 62 -10.90 -24.91 -2.81
N LEU A 63 -9.68 -24.49 -2.41
CA LEU A 63 -9.24 -24.57 -1.01
C LEU A 63 -10.09 -23.69 -0.09
N ALA A 64 -10.39 -22.46 -0.50
CA ALA A 64 -11.24 -21.55 0.25
C ALA A 64 -12.65 -22.14 0.47
N CYS A 65 -13.27 -22.67 -0.60
CA CYS A 65 -14.58 -23.30 -0.51
C CYS A 65 -14.57 -24.58 0.34
N ARG A 66 -13.52 -25.41 0.23
CA ARG A 66 -13.37 -26.61 1.06
C ARG A 66 -13.25 -26.24 2.54
N HIS A 67 -12.48 -25.20 2.86
CA HIS A 67 -12.34 -24.72 4.23
C HIS A 67 -13.68 -24.19 4.77
N ALA A 68 -14.38 -23.36 4.01
CA ALA A 68 -15.67 -22.79 4.40
C ALA A 68 -16.77 -23.85 4.63
N LYS A 69 -16.70 -25.01 3.95
CA LYS A 69 -17.62 -26.13 4.22
C LYS A 69 -17.33 -26.82 5.57
N GLN A 70 -16.06 -26.86 5.97
CA GLN A 70 -15.64 -27.45 7.23
C GLN A 70 -15.87 -26.48 8.40
N ASP A 71 -15.76 -25.18 8.15
CA ASP A 71 -15.97 -24.15 9.15
C ASP A 71 -17.47 -23.82 9.31
N LYS A 72 -18.06 -24.23 10.42
CA LYS A 72 -19.47 -23.96 10.73
C LYS A 72 -19.76 -22.49 11.04
N LYS A 73 -18.73 -21.67 11.27
CA LYS A 73 -18.86 -20.28 11.70
C LYS A 73 -18.82 -19.28 10.54
N ASN A 74 -18.58 -19.72 9.30
CA ASN A 74 -18.42 -18.86 8.11
C ASN A 74 -17.44 -17.69 8.38
N LEU A 75 -16.29 -17.99 8.98
CA LEU A 75 -15.33 -16.95 9.34
C LEU A 75 -14.66 -16.35 8.08
N PRO A 76 -14.29 -15.06 8.12
CA PRO A 76 -13.53 -14.45 7.04
C PRO A 76 -12.18 -15.15 6.89
N CYS A 77 -11.74 -15.27 5.64
CA CYS A 77 -10.44 -15.81 5.27
C CYS A 77 -9.69 -14.82 4.37
N PHE A 78 -8.50 -15.20 3.94
CA PHE A 78 -7.65 -14.36 3.11
C PHE A 78 -7.21 -15.11 1.85
N LEU A 79 -7.16 -14.38 0.74
CA LEU A 79 -6.40 -14.78 -0.43
C LEU A 79 -5.11 -13.96 -0.47
N LEU A 80 -4.03 -14.60 -0.85
CA LEU A 80 -2.69 -14.02 -0.92
C LEU A 80 -2.19 -14.11 -2.34
N GLY A 81 -1.50 -13.06 -2.76
CA GLY A 81 -0.96 -12.96 -4.11
C GLY A 81 0.23 -11.99 -4.18
N SER A 82 0.62 -11.64 -5.40
CA SER A 82 1.63 -10.64 -5.67
C SER A 82 1.16 -9.69 -6.77
N LEU A 83 1.46 -8.40 -6.61
CA LEU A 83 1.19 -7.38 -7.63
C LEU A 83 2.46 -7.16 -8.45
N THR A 84 2.33 -7.26 -9.77
CA THR A 84 3.42 -7.02 -10.73
C THR A 84 3.01 -5.95 -11.73
N VAL A 85 3.96 -5.11 -12.14
CA VAL A 85 3.79 -4.21 -13.28
C VAL A 85 3.96 -5.03 -14.56
N ASP A 86 3.10 -4.81 -15.54
CA ASP A 86 3.16 -5.50 -16.82
C ASP A 86 4.42 -5.10 -17.61
N GLU A 87 4.89 -5.95 -18.54
CA GLU A 87 6.17 -5.73 -19.25
C GLU A 87 6.21 -4.44 -20.09
N ASP A 88 5.04 -3.96 -20.53
CA ASP A 88 4.89 -2.71 -21.29
C ASP A 88 4.70 -1.47 -20.39
N GLU A 89 4.70 -1.65 -19.06
CA GLU A 89 4.48 -0.60 -18.05
C GLU A 89 3.12 0.13 -18.16
N GLU A 90 2.18 -0.41 -18.94
CA GLU A 90 0.85 0.19 -19.15
C GLU A 90 -0.23 -0.36 -18.20
N GLY A 91 0.11 -1.33 -17.35
CA GLY A 91 -0.85 -1.93 -16.43
C GLY A 91 -0.19 -2.66 -15.26
N VAL A 92 -1.06 -3.12 -14.37
CA VAL A 92 -0.67 -3.95 -13.23
C VAL A 92 -1.51 -5.21 -13.19
N THR A 93 -0.86 -6.33 -12.90
CA THR A 93 -1.49 -7.63 -12.74
C THR A 93 -1.30 -8.15 -11.32
N LEU A 94 -2.39 -8.50 -10.66
CA LEU A 94 -2.42 -9.16 -9.36
C LEU A 94 -2.64 -10.65 -9.56
N THR A 95 -1.65 -11.47 -9.17
CA THR A 95 -1.71 -12.92 -9.26
C THR A 95 -1.97 -13.53 -7.88
N VAL A 96 -3.07 -14.27 -7.75
CA VAL A 96 -3.56 -14.84 -6.49
C VAL A 96 -3.44 -16.36 -6.52
N ASP A 97 -2.53 -16.89 -5.72
CA ASP A 97 -2.09 -18.29 -5.77
C ASP A 97 -2.09 -18.99 -4.41
N ARG A 98 -2.39 -18.25 -3.33
CA ARG A 98 -2.39 -18.75 -1.97
C ARG A 98 -3.70 -18.47 -1.26
N PHE A 99 -4.14 -19.46 -0.50
CA PHE A 99 -5.27 -19.37 0.42
C PHE A 99 -4.74 -19.42 1.85
N ASP A 100 -5.25 -18.53 2.71
CA ASP A 100 -4.95 -18.50 4.13
C ASP A 100 -6.26 -18.41 4.93
N PRO A 101 -6.57 -19.39 5.79
CA PRO A 101 -7.74 -19.31 6.66
C PRO A 101 -7.64 -18.16 7.67
N GLY A 102 -6.43 -17.70 7.98
CA GLY A 102 -6.16 -16.73 9.04
C GLY A 102 -6.19 -17.37 10.43
N ARG A 103 -5.65 -16.63 11.39
CA ARG A 103 -5.58 -17.01 12.81
C ARG A 103 -6.38 -16.04 13.67
N GLU A 104 -7.00 -16.60 14.71
CA GLU A 104 -7.57 -15.82 15.80
C GLU A 104 -6.43 -15.31 16.68
N VAL A 105 -6.45 -14.01 17.00
CA VAL A 105 -5.51 -13.42 17.95
C VAL A 105 -6.28 -13.21 19.25
N PRO A 106 -5.83 -13.78 20.39
CA PRO A 106 -6.42 -13.47 21.68
C PRO A 106 -6.45 -11.95 21.85
N GLU A 107 -7.59 -11.38 22.23
CA GLU A 107 -7.84 -9.93 22.40
C GLU A 107 -8.27 -9.15 21.13
N CYS A 108 -8.22 -9.75 19.93
CA CYS A 108 -8.75 -9.11 18.71
C CYS A 108 -10.00 -9.84 18.20
N LEU A 109 -11.06 -9.08 17.89
CA LEU A 109 -12.26 -9.62 17.25
C LEU A 109 -12.04 -9.95 15.77
N GLU A 110 -11.00 -9.38 15.14
CA GLU A 110 -10.68 -9.59 13.74
C GLU A 110 -9.62 -10.68 13.55
N ARG A 111 -9.83 -11.54 12.54
CA ARG A 111 -8.80 -12.51 12.12
C ARG A 111 -7.63 -11.79 11.48
N THR A 112 -6.43 -12.32 11.71
CA THR A 112 -5.22 -11.87 11.04
C THR A 112 -4.69 -12.95 10.11
N PRO A 113 -3.93 -12.60 9.06
CA PRO A 113 -3.23 -13.58 8.24
C PRO A 113 -2.29 -14.43 9.11
N THR A 114 -2.20 -15.72 8.80
CA THR A 114 -1.38 -16.69 9.55
C THR A 114 0.10 -16.43 9.32
N ALA A 115 0.48 -16.16 8.07
CA ALA A 115 1.84 -15.82 7.67
C ALA A 115 1.78 -14.85 6.49
N SER A 116 2.42 -13.68 6.63
CA SER A 116 2.57 -12.69 5.57
C SER A 116 4.03 -12.58 5.19
N LEU A 117 4.35 -12.83 3.92
CA LEU A 117 5.69 -12.65 3.38
C LEU A 117 5.86 -11.21 2.84
N PRO A 118 7.09 -10.68 2.80
CA PRO A 118 7.35 -9.42 2.12
C PRO A 118 6.92 -9.49 0.65
N GLY A 119 6.13 -8.52 0.21
CA GLY A 119 5.57 -8.47 -1.15
C GLY A 119 4.22 -9.17 -1.31
N ASP A 120 3.68 -9.77 -0.24
CA ASP A 120 2.34 -10.35 -0.27
C ASP A 120 1.27 -9.27 -0.38
N PHE A 121 0.42 -9.42 -1.40
CA PHE A 121 -0.82 -8.68 -1.52
C PHE A 121 -1.93 -9.45 -0.82
N LEU A 122 -2.52 -8.84 0.21
CA LEU A 122 -3.57 -9.45 1.04
C LEU A 122 -4.97 -9.07 0.54
N ILE A 123 -5.82 -10.07 0.34
CA ILE A 123 -7.21 -9.90 -0.09
C ILE A 123 -8.12 -10.51 0.98
N PRO A 124 -8.85 -9.69 1.75
CA PRO A 124 -9.94 -10.17 2.59
C PRO A 124 -10.99 -10.88 1.72
N CYS A 125 -11.39 -12.07 2.13
CA CYS A 125 -12.29 -12.94 1.37
C CYS A 125 -13.40 -13.50 2.25
N LYS A 126 -14.63 -13.44 1.74
CA LYS A 126 -15.79 -14.11 2.33
C LYS A 126 -16.22 -15.25 1.40
N VAL A 127 -16.62 -16.37 1.99
CA VAL A 127 -16.99 -17.57 1.23
C VAL A 127 -18.34 -18.06 1.69
N ASP A 128 -19.31 -18.06 0.79
CA ASP A 128 -20.66 -18.54 1.03
C ASP A 128 -20.90 -19.89 0.35
N THR A 129 -21.21 -20.90 1.17
CA THR A 129 -21.44 -22.29 0.74
C THR A 129 -22.89 -22.73 0.92
N ARG A 130 -23.73 -21.90 1.56
CA ARG A 130 -25.14 -22.20 1.83
C ARG A 130 -25.99 -21.71 0.68
N GLY A 131 -26.55 -22.65 -0.08
CA GLY A 131 -27.32 -22.39 -1.29
C GLY A 131 -28.56 -21.53 -1.03
N LEU A 132 -28.43 -20.24 -1.39
CA LEU A 132 -29.43 -19.27 -1.86
C LEU A 132 -28.77 -17.90 -1.70
N CYS A 133 -27.79 -17.59 -2.56
CA CYS A 133 -27.20 -16.26 -2.55
C CYS A 133 -28.22 -15.27 -3.13
N SER A 134 -28.45 -14.15 -2.44
CA SER A 134 -29.22 -13.03 -2.97
C SER A 134 -28.58 -12.59 -4.29
N ARG A 135 -29.40 -12.32 -5.30
CA ARG A 135 -28.95 -11.92 -6.64
C ARG A 135 -28.19 -10.58 -6.65
N GLU A 136 -28.25 -9.83 -5.55
CA GLU A 136 -27.44 -8.65 -5.27
C GLU A 136 -26.38 -8.97 -4.20
N MET A 137 -25.18 -9.32 -4.67
CA MET A 137 -24.07 -9.61 -3.78
C MET A 137 -23.15 -8.38 -3.66
N ILE A 138 -23.14 -7.78 -2.47
CA ILE A 138 -22.39 -6.56 -2.19
C ILE A 138 -20.99 -6.95 -1.69
N VAL A 139 -19.97 -6.81 -2.54
CA VAL A 139 -18.56 -7.10 -2.18
C VAL A 139 -18.01 -6.06 -1.20
N HIS A 140 -18.36 -4.78 -1.39
CA HIS A 140 -18.04 -3.67 -0.48
C HIS A 140 -19.31 -2.96 -0.03
N ASN A 141 -19.53 -2.90 1.28
CA ASN A 141 -20.49 -1.97 1.86
C ASN A 141 -19.84 -0.58 2.10
N ALA A 142 -20.61 0.38 2.59
CA ALA A 142 -20.12 1.73 2.83
C ALA A 142 -18.94 1.77 3.83
N ASP A 143 -19.00 0.98 4.91
CA ASP A 143 -17.93 0.90 5.91
C ASP A 143 -16.66 0.27 5.34
N ASP A 144 -16.80 -0.67 4.41
CA ASP A 144 -15.69 -1.31 3.71
C ASP A 144 -14.94 -0.30 2.83
N PHE A 145 -15.67 0.54 2.09
CA PHE A 145 -15.06 1.62 1.32
C PHE A 145 -14.34 2.62 2.22
N ILE A 146 -14.98 3.06 3.32
CA ILE A 146 -14.37 3.99 4.28
C ILE A 146 -13.07 3.39 4.84
N SER A 147 -13.09 2.11 5.19
CA SER A 147 -11.92 1.41 5.72
C SER A 147 -10.81 1.28 4.68
N ALA A 148 -11.16 0.93 3.44
CA ALA A 148 -10.22 0.88 2.32
C ALA A 148 -9.55 2.24 2.07
N PHE A 149 -10.32 3.32 2.06
CA PHE A 149 -9.77 4.68 1.91
C PHE A 149 -8.85 5.08 3.06
N LYS A 150 -9.19 4.74 4.31
CA LYS A 150 -8.32 5.00 5.47
C LYS A 150 -7.00 4.25 5.36
N VAL A 151 -7.03 2.98 4.93
CA VAL A 151 -5.82 2.17 4.72
C VAL A 151 -4.96 2.76 3.61
N LEU A 152 -5.55 3.09 2.46
CA LEU A 152 -4.84 3.73 1.34
C LEU A 152 -4.22 5.07 1.76
N GLN A 153 -4.98 5.92 2.46
CA GLN A 153 -4.49 7.21 2.97
C GLN A 153 -3.33 7.01 3.95
N HIS A 154 -3.45 6.05 4.88
CA HIS A 154 -2.37 5.73 5.81
C HIS A 154 -1.10 5.34 5.06
N HIS A 155 -1.19 4.49 4.04
CA HIS A 155 -0.02 4.08 3.25
C HIS A 155 0.67 5.24 2.54
N VAL A 156 -0.10 6.13 1.91
CA VAL A 156 0.45 7.30 1.20
C VAL A 156 1.05 8.34 2.17
N CYS A 157 0.50 8.46 3.38
CA CYS A 157 0.95 9.41 4.40
C CYS A 157 1.97 8.82 5.39
N SER A 158 2.32 7.54 5.26
CA SER A 158 3.26 6.86 6.16
C SER A 158 4.71 7.25 5.89
N LYS A 159 5.59 6.87 6.81
CA LYS A 159 7.06 6.97 6.62
C LYS A 159 7.66 5.71 6.01
N ASP A 160 6.82 4.76 5.62
CA ASP A 160 7.26 3.49 5.06
C ASP A 160 7.74 3.69 3.62
N SER A 161 8.49 2.71 3.10
CA SER A 161 8.83 2.66 1.69
C SER A 161 7.57 2.52 0.82
N LEU A 162 7.51 3.28 -0.28
CA LEU A 162 6.43 3.30 -1.25
C LEU A 162 6.24 1.97 -2.00
N ASP A 163 5.28 1.18 -1.59
CA ASP A 163 4.94 -0.07 -2.27
C ASP A 163 3.71 0.14 -3.16
N CYS A 164 3.83 -0.16 -4.47
CA CYS A 164 2.72 -0.06 -5.42
C CYS A 164 1.55 -0.97 -5.01
N GLY A 165 1.83 -2.11 -4.37
CA GLY A 165 0.81 -2.99 -3.80
C GLY A 165 -0.07 -2.31 -2.75
N LYS A 166 0.46 -1.31 -2.05
CA LYS A 166 -0.27 -0.57 -1.01
C LYS A 166 -1.15 0.56 -1.55
N LEU A 167 -1.10 0.83 -2.86
CA LEU A 167 -1.94 1.83 -3.54
C LEU A 167 -3.25 1.23 -4.09
N LEU A 168 -3.45 -0.07 -3.85
CA LEU A 168 -4.62 -0.82 -4.27
C LEU A 168 -5.14 -1.62 -3.07
N SER A 169 -6.43 -1.55 -2.80
CA SER A 169 -7.11 -2.37 -1.81
C SER A 169 -8.15 -3.23 -2.52
N LEU A 170 -8.16 -4.54 -2.31
CA LEU A 170 -9.07 -5.46 -2.99
C LEU A 170 -9.79 -6.34 -1.97
N ARG A 171 -11.07 -6.60 -2.21
CA ARG A 171 -11.87 -7.58 -1.47
C ARG A 171 -12.51 -8.56 -2.43
N ALA A 172 -12.59 -9.81 -2.00
CA ALA A 172 -13.18 -10.89 -2.78
C ALA A 172 -14.34 -11.55 -2.02
N HIS A 173 -15.24 -12.13 -2.80
CA HIS A 173 -16.34 -12.92 -2.31
C HIS A 173 -16.55 -14.12 -3.23
N ILE A 174 -16.64 -15.30 -2.64
CA ILE A 174 -16.74 -16.57 -3.36
C ILE A 174 -18.04 -17.24 -2.98
N THR A 175 -18.86 -17.57 -3.95
CA THR A 175 -20.02 -18.44 -3.76
C THR A 175 -19.71 -19.81 -4.35
N SER A 176 -20.10 -20.86 -3.64
CA SER A 176 -19.87 -22.23 -4.07
C SER A 176 -21.21 -22.96 -4.11
N ARG A 177 -21.57 -23.48 -5.29
CA ARG A 177 -22.79 -24.26 -5.49
C ARG A 177 -22.43 -25.67 -5.92
N GLU A 178 -22.75 -26.64 -5.07
CA GLU A 178 -22.63 -28.06 -5.41
C GLU A 178 -23.91 -28.55 -6.06
N SER A 179 -23.76 -29.15 -7.23
CA SER A 179 -24.74 -30.04 -7.83
C SER A 179 -24.22 -31.48 -7.76
N LEU A 180 -25.04 -32.47 -8.12
CA LEU A 180 -24.66 -33.89 -8.04
C LEU A 180 -23.37 -34.22 -8.81
N ASP A 181 -23.15 -33.59 -9.96
CA ASP A 181 -22.03 -33.90 -10.85
C ASP A 181 -21.02 -32.75 -11.02
N ASN A 182 -21.43 -31.50 -10.74
CA ASN A 182 -20.61 -30.30 -10.97
C ASN A 182 -20.50 -29.41 -9.72
N MET A 183 -19.34 -28.78 -9.58
CA MET A 183 -19.07 -27.70 -8.63
C MET A 183 -18.97 -26.38 -9.38
N ASP A 184 -19.94 -25.49 -9.15
CA ASP A 184 -19.93 -24.14 -9.69
C ASP A 184 -19.35 -23.16 -8.64
N PHE A 185 -18.55 -22.21 -9.12
CA PHE A 185 -17.97 -21.15 -8.31
C PHE A 185 -18.29 -19.80 -8.96
N ASP A 186 -18.88 -18.87 -8.20
CA ASP A 186 -18.90 -17.47 -8.61
C ASP A 186 -17.86 -16.70 -7.80
N PHE A 187 -16.96 -16.03 -8.50
CA PHE A 187 -15.90 -15.24 -7.92
C PHE A 187 -16.16 -13.76 -8.20
N HIS A 188 -16.59 -13.04 -7.17
CA HIS A 188 -16.81 -11.60 -7.25
C HIS A 188 -15.70 -10.86 -6.50
N TRP A 189 -15.23 -9.78 -7.08
CA TRP A 189 -14.19 -8.96 -6.48
C TRP A 189 -14.44 -7.50 -6.78
N ALA A 190 -13.88 -6.65 -5.91
CA ALA A 190 -13.91 -5.22 -6.11
C ALA A 190 -12.66 -4.59 -5.50
N ALA A 191 -12.10 -3.62 -6.21
CA ALA A 191 -10.89 -2.94 -5.82
C ALA A 191 -11.12 -1.43 -5.67
N VAL A 192 -10.38 -0.83 -4.75
CA VAL A 192 -10.34 0.60 -4.47
C VAL A 192 -8.91 1.06 -4.68
N THR A 193 -8.74 2.13 -5.45
CA THR A 193 -7.44 2.76 -5.69
C THR A 193 -7.59 4.28 -5.67
N LEU A 194 -6.46 4.98 -5.78
CA LEU A 194 -6.41 6.44 -5.79
C LEU A 194 -6.91 6.97 -7.14
N ALA A 195 -7.82 7.95 -7.10
CA ALA A 195 -8.27 8.66 -8.29
C ALA A 195 -7.32 9.79 -8.71
N ASN A 196 -6.31 10.10 -7.88
CA ASN A 196 -5.38 11.18 -8.12
C ASN A 196 -4.48 10.88 -9.33
N THR A 197 -4.35 11.88 -10.19
CA THR A 197 -3.43 11.84 -11.34
C THR A 197 -2.32 12.85 -11.12
N PHE A 198 -1.07 12.44 -11.27
CA PHE A 198 0.07 13.36 -11.24
C PHE A 198 0.37 13.84 -12.65
N LYS A 199 0.37 15.16 -12.86
CA LYS A 199 0.81 15.76 -14.13
C LYS A 199 2.32 16.02 -14.06
N CYS A 200 3.08 15.28 -14.84
CA CYS A 200 4.53 15.40 -14.94
C CYS A 200 4.88 16.21 -16.18
N THR A 201 5.61 17.31 -16.01
CA THR A 201 6.06 18.16 -17.12
C THR A 201 7.60 18.12 -17.17
N PRO A 202 8.21 17.73 -18.30
CA PRO A 202 9.66 17.68 -18.41
C PRO A 202 10.24 19.11 -18.38
N VAL A 203 11.32 19.30 -17.62
CA VAL A 203 12.04 20.57 -17.50
C VAL A 203 13.53 20.37 -17.80
N LYS A 204 14.27 21.47 -17.98
CA LYS A 204 15.73 21.41 -18.15
C LYS A 204 16.39 20.73 -16.95
N PRO A 205 17.46 19.92 -17.15
CA PRO A 205 18.19 19.29 -16.05
C PRO A 205 18.64 20.31 -14.99
N ILE A 206 18.38 19.99 -13.73
CA ILE A 206 18.78 20.79 -12.56
C ILE A 206 20.08 20.18 -12.01
N PRO A 207 21.11 20.99 -11.70
CA PRO A 207 22.34 20.47 -11.12
C PRO A 207 22.08 19.83 -9.75
N ILE A 208 22.53 18.58 -9.57
CA ILE A 208 22.44 17.84 -8.31
C ILE A 208 23.82 17.82 -7.65
N ILE A 209 23.88 18.05 -6.34
CA ILE A 209 25.13 17.96 -5.57
C ILE A 209 25.67 16.52 -5.67
N PRO A 210 26.94 16.32 -6.08
CA PRO A 210 27.52 15.00 -6.37
C PRO A 210 27.88 14.21 -5.10
N THR A 211 26.89 13.96 -4.25
CA THR A 211 27.00 13.10 -3.07
C THR A 211 27.29 11.65 -3.47
N ALA A 212 27.65 10.80 -2.52
CA ALA A 212 27.87 9.37 -2.79
C ALA A 212 26.62 8.70 -3.40
N LEU A 213 25.41 9.07 -2.94
CA LEU A 213 24.16 8.56 -3.49
C LEU A 213 23.93 9.04 -4.92
N ALA A 214 24.09 10.34 -5.20
CA ALA A 214 23.93 10.89 -6.55
C ALA A 214 24.92 10.27 -7.55
N ARG A 215 26.17 10.03 -7.11
CA ARG A 215 27.19 9.34 -7.92
C ARG A 215 26.86 7.86 -8.16
N ASN A 216 26.25 7.17 -7.19
CA ASN A 216 25.80 5.79 -7.39
C ASN A 216 24.63 5.73 -8.39
N LEU A 217 23.64 6.60 -8.25
CA LEU A 217 22.46 6.66 -9.13
C LEU A 217 22.81 7.03 -10.57
N SER A 218 23.82 7.87 -10.77
CA SER A 218 24.31 8.25 -12.11
C SER A 218 25.32 7.28 -12.72
N SER A 219 25.71 6.22 -12.00
CA SER A 219 26.66 5.22 -12.51
C SER A 219 25.97 4.10 -13.28
N ASN A 220 26.67 3.50 -14.24
CA ASN A 220 26.20 2.35 -15.02
C ASN A 220 26.03 1.05 -14.19
N LEU A 221 26.40 1.09 -12.90
CA LEU A 221 26.27 -0.01 -11.94
C LEU A 221 25.50 0.47 -10.70
N SER A 222 24.48 1.30 -10.93
CA SER A 222 23.61 1.74 -9.84
C SER A 222 23.01 0.51 -9.14
N ILE A 223 22.91 0.57 -7.82
CA ILE A 223 22.50 -0.60 -7.02
C ILE A 223 21.09 -1.06 -7.40
N SER A 224 20.20 -0.14 -7.79
CA SER A 224 18.85 -0.44 -8.27
C SER A 224 18.85 -1.27 -9.55
N GLN A 225 19.70 -0.91 -10.53
CA GLN A 225 19.83 -1.65 -11.79
C GLN A 225 20.39 -3.06 -11.56
N VAL A 226 21.43 -3.20 -10.73
CA VAL A 226 22.04 -4.50 -10.43
C VAL A 226 21.07 -5.43 -9.71
N GLN A 227 20.22 -4.88 -8.84
CA GLN A 227 19.24 -5.67 -8.08
C GLN A 227 17.90 -5.86 -8.81
N GLY A 228 17.71 -5.24 -9.99
CA GLY A 228 16.44 -5.29 -10.72
C GLY A 228 15.25 -4.79 -9.90
N THR A 229 15.47 -3.89 -8.94
CA THR A 229 14.43 -3.40 -8.03
C THR A 229 14.35 -1.89 -8.08
N TYR A 230 13.12 -1.39 -8.23
CA TYR A 230 12.83 0.03 -8.13
C TYR A 230 13.09 0.51 -6.70
N LYS A 231 13.93 1.55 -6.59
CA LYS A 231 14.21 2.22 -5.32
C LYS A 231 13.92 3.69 -5.46
N TYR A 232 13.26 4.23 -4.46
CA TYR A 232 12.87 5.64 -4.35
C TYR A 232 13.37 6.17 -3.01
N GLY A 233 13.69 7.45 -2.94
CA GLY A 233 14.25 8.08 -1.75
C GLY A 233 15.02 9.34 -2.09
N GLY A 234 15.48 10.04 -1.05
CA GLY A 234 16.04 11.38 -1.19
C GLY A 234 14.94 12.38 -1.49
N PHE A 235 14.46 13.06 -0.45
CA PHE A 235 13.64 14.26 -0.65
C PHE A 235 14.59 15.35 -1.14
N LEU A 236 14.42 15.73 -2.42
CA LEU A 236 15.10 16.89 -2.98
C LEU A 236 14.35 18.12 -2.44
N GLU A 237 14.87 18.71 -1.36
CA GLU A 237 14.44 20.03 -0.88
C GLU A 237 15.12 21.15 -1.66
#